data_AF-A0A522S5W9-F1
#
_entry.id   AF-A0A522S5W9-F1
#
_cell.length_a   1.000
_cell.length_b   1.000
_cell.length_c   1.000
_cell.angle_alpha   90.00
_cell.angle_beta   90.00
_cell.angle_gamma   90.00
#
_symmetry.space_group_name_H-M   'P 1'
#
loop_
_entity.id
_entity.type
_entity.pdbx_description
1 polymer ?
#
loop_
_entity_poly.entity_id
_entity_poly.type
_entity_poly.pdbx_seq_one_letter_code
_entity_poly.pdbx_strand_id
1 'polypeptide(L)' 'MLRLSEIKISLSALEKEQAALMDAVAEILGLASADMTRVTVFKRSFDARQAQVMAVYIVDVEVAPA' A
#
# COMPACT_ATOMS: atom_id res chain seq x y z
N MET A 1 1.60 -13.43 -7.55
CA MET A 1 0.83 -12.31 -6.96
C MET A 1 0.83 -12.49 -5.45
N LEU A 2 1.28 -11.46 -4.73
CA LEU A 2 1.36 -11.42 -3.27
C LEU A 2 0.23 -10.53 -2.75
N ARG A 3 -0.49 -10.95 -1.69
CA ARG A 3 -1.48 -10.10 -1.04
C ARG A 3 -0.93 -9.56 0.27
N LEU A 4 -0.84 -8.24 0.38
CA LEU A 4 -0.42 -7.55 1.60
C LEU A 4 -1.63 -6.90 2.26
N SER A 5 -1.71 -7.04 3.58
CA SER A 5 -2.79 -6.49 4.39
C SER A 5 -2.27 -5.51 5.43
N GLU A 6 -3.17 -4.68 5.94
CA GLU A 6 -2.91 -3.71 7.02
C GLU A 6 -1.94 -2.59 6.68
N ILE A 7 -1.82 -2.24 5.39
CA ILE A 7 -1.04 -1.07 4.96
C ILE A 7 -1.79 0.20 5.39
N LYS A 8 -1.17 1.01 6.25
CA LYS A 8 -1.77 2.25 6.76
C LYS A 8 -1.16 3.46 6.07
N ILE A 9 -2.02 4.32 5.53
CA ILE A 9 -1.63 5.58 4.89
C ILE A 9 -2.44 6.71 5.51
N SER A 10 -1.79 7.85 5.76
CA SER A 10 -2.47 9.04 6.28
C SER A 10 -3.45 9.60 5.27
N LEU A 11 -4.49 10.31 5.74
CA LEU A 11 -5.45 10.93 4.82
C LEU A 11 -4.82 11.98 3.90
N SER A 12 -3.78 12.69 4.37
CA SER A 12 -3.05 13.67 3.55
C SER A 12 -2.27 13.01 2.40
N ALA A 13 -1.77 11.78 2.59
CA ALA A 13 -1.07 11.05 1.55
C ALA A 13 -2.00 10.47 0.46
N LEU A 14 -3.33 10.53 0.65
CA LEU A 14 -4.30 10.08 -0.36
C LEU A 14 -4.31 10.95 -1.61
N GLU A 15 -3.83 12.19 -1.55
CA GLU A 15 -3.63 13.01 -2.76
C GLU A 15 -2.69 12.33 -3.77
N LYS A 16 -1.79 11.48 -3.27
CA LYS A 16 -0.86 10.66 -4.05
C LYS A 16 -0.99 9.18 -3.69
N GLU A 17 -2.23 8.70 -3.55
CA GLU A 17 -2.57 7.35 -3.08
C GLU A 17 -1.73 6.25 -3.72
N GLN A 18 -1.60 6.24 -5.06
CA GLN A 18 -0.84 5.21 -5.77
C GLN A 18 0.65 5.23 -5.40
N ALA A 19 1.27 6.42 -5.34
CA ALA A 19 2.68 6.54 -4.99
C ALA A 19 2.92 6.14 -3.53
N ALA A 20 2.06 6.60 -2.61
CA ALA A 20 2.14 6.23 -1.20
C ALA A 20 1.97 4.72 -0.97
N LEU A 21 1.09 4.06 -1.74
CA LEU A 21 0.96 2.60 -1.72
C LEU A 21 2.20 1.89 -2.27
N MET A 22 2.78 2.39 -3.37
CA MET A 22 4.00 1.81 -3.92
C MET A 22 5.17 1.91 -2.94
N ASP A 23 5.35 3.08 -2.31
CA ASP A 23 6.41 3.31 -1.33
C ASP A 23 6.24 2.40 -0.10
N ALA A 24 5.03 2.32 0.44
CA ALA A 24 4.74 1.46 1.59
C ALA A 24 4.94 -0.03 1.28
N VAL A 25 4.54 -0.48 0.09
CA VAL A 25 4.75 -1.88 -0.34
C VAL A 25 6.23 -2.17 -0.54
N ALA A 26 6.97 -1.26 -1.18
CA ALA A 26 8.41 -1.39 -1.38
C ALA A 26 9.15 -1.51 -0.04
N GLU A 27 8.79 -0.68 0.95
CA GLU A 27 9.34 -0.75 2.31
C GLU A 27 9.02 -2.09 2.99
N ILE A 28 7.76 -2.55 2.93
CA ILE A 28 7.32 -3.82 3.55
C ILE A 28 8.05 -5.03 2.93
N LEU A 29 8.22 -5.03 1.60
CA LEU A 29 8.85 -6.14 0.89
C LEU A 29 10.38 -6.05 0.83
N GLY A 30 10.97 -4.90 1.20
CA GLY A 30 12.40 -4.65 1.04
C GLY A 30 12.85 -4.65 -0.42
N LEU A 31 11.98 -4.20 -1.33
CA LEU A 31 12.23 -4.20 -2.78
C LEU A 31 12.42 -2.77 -3.29
N ALA A 32 13.14 -2.60 -4.40
CA ALA A 32 13.11 -1.34 -5.11
C ALA A 32 11.76 -1.19 -5.83
N SER A 33 11.28 0.04 -6.01
CA SER A 33 10.04 0.29 -6.75
C SER A 33 10.09 -0.25 -8.19
N ALA A 34 11.28 -0.41 -8.76
CA ALA A 34 11.51 -0.99 -10.09
C ALA A 34 11.24 -2.51 -10.15
N ASP A 35 11.31 -3.21 -9.01
CA ASP A 35 11.07 -4.65 -8.91
C ASP A 35 9.57 -4.98 -8.81
N MET A 36 8.73 -3.94 -8.66
CA MET A 36 7.29 -4.07 -8.59
C MET A 36 6.66 -3.69 -9.93
N THR A 37 5.93 -4.63 -10.52
CA THR A 37 5.25 -4.41 -11.81
C THR A 37 3.85 -3.84 -11.64
N ARG A 38 3.15 -4.19 -10.54
CA ARG A 38 1.79 -3.70 -10.30
C ARG A 38 1.41 -3.72 -8.83
N VAL A 39 0.67 -2.70 -8.39
CA VAL A 39 -0.04 -2.67 -7.11
C VAL A 39 -1.51 -2.39 -7.38
N THR A 40 -2.40 -3.27 -6.93
CA THR A 40 -3.85 -3.16 -7.09
C THR A 40 -4.53 -3.17 -5.72
N VAL A 41 -5.43 -2.23 -5.47
CA VAL A 41 -6.20 -2.20 -4.22
C VAL A 41 -7.25 -3.30 -4.24
N PHE A 42 -7.09 -4.31 -3.37
CA PHE A 42 -8.09 -5.34 -3.14
C PHE A 42 -9.21 -4.83 -2.21
N LYS A 43 -8.84 -4.09 -1.16
CA LYS A 43 -9.79 -3.47 -0.23
C LYS A 43 -9.21 -2.18 0.35
N ARG A 44 -10.06 -1.17 0.48
CA ARG A 44 -9.78 0.06 1.24
C ARG A 44 -10.81 0.22 2.36
N SER A 45 -10.34 0.56 3.55
CA SER A 45 -11.15 0.89 4.72
C SER A 45 -10.50 2.05 5.49
N PHE A 46 -11.15 2.52 6.55
CA PHE A 46 -10.61 3.59 7.40
C PHE A 46 -10.63 3.14 8.86
N ASP A 47 -9.50 3.31 9.55
CA ASP A 47 -9.43 3.15 11.00
C ASP A 47 -9.71 4.50 11.67
N ALA A 48 -10.92 4.65 12.19
CA ALA A 48 -11.38 5.86 12.88
C ALA A 48 -11.33 5.73 14.42
N ARG A 49 -10.71 4.66 14.94
CA ARG A 49 -10.59 4.45 16.39
C ARG A 49 -9.48 5.28 17.03
N GLN A 50 -8.57 5.81 16.21
CA GLN A 50 -7.47 6.66 16.65
C GLN A 50 -7.81 8.14 16.47
N ALA A 51 -7.10 9.01 17.18
CA ALA A 51 -7.28 10.46 17.09
C ALA A 51 -7.04 10.98 15.66
N GLN A 52 -6.14 10.34 14.91
CA GLN A 52 -5.98 10.57 13.48
C GLN A 52 -6.55 9.40 12.70
N VAL A 53 -7.52 9.68 11.83
CA VAL A 53 -8.09 8.69 10.93
C VAL A 53 -7.03 8.29 9.92
N MET A 54 -6.87 6.98 9.70
CA MET A 54 -5.94 6.43 8.72
C MET A 54 -6.69 5.60 7.69
N ALA A 55 -6.28 5.66 6.43
CA ALA A 55 -6.73 4.72 5.42
C ALA A 55 -5.96 3.40 5.59
N VAL A 56 -6.68 2.28 5.59
CA VAL A 56 -6.13 0.94 5.74
C VAL A 56 -6.42 0.14 4.49
N TYR A 57 -5.36 -0.38 3.88
CA TYR A 57 -5.40 -1.07 2.61
C TYR A 57 -5.05 -2.53 2.73
N ILE A 58 -5.71 -3.31 1.86
CA ILE A 58 -5.25 -4.62 1.42
C ILE A 58 -4.98 -4.49 -0.08
N VAL A 59 -3.78 -4.84 -0.50
CA VAL A 59 -3.35 -4.73 -1.89
C VAL A 59 -2.83 -6.05 -2.43
N ASP A 60 -3.02 -6.26 -3.71
CA ASP A 60 -2.37 -7.29 -4.50
C ASP A 60 -1.15 -6.68 -5.21
N VAL A 61 0.00 -7.33 -5.06
CA VAL A 61 1.29 -6.91 -5.59
C VAL A 61 1.79 -7.95 -6.59
N GLU A 62 2.15 -7.47 -7.76
CA GLU A 62 2.92 -8.21 -8.75
C GLU A 62 4.37 -7.71 -8.70
N VAL A 63 5.30 -8.66 -8.57
CA VAL A 63 6.74 -8.41 -8.56
C VAL A 63 7.35 -9.03 -9.80
N ALA A 64 8.44 -8.45 -10.30
CA ALA A 64 9.20 -9.02 -11.38
C ALA A 64 9.73 -10.41 -10.99
N PRO A 65 9.81 -11.37 -11.92
CA PRO A 65 10.51 -12.62 -11.69
C PRO A 65 12.00 -12.35 -11.42
N ALA A 66 12.61 -13.19 -10.58
CA ALA A 66 14.03 -13.16 -10.26
C ALA A 66 14.91 -13.63 -11.42
#